data_AF-A0A4Y9XL82-F1
#
_entry.id   AF-A0A4Y9XL82-F1
#
_cell.length_a   1.000
_cell.length_b   1.000
_cell.length_c   1.000
_cell.angle_alpha   90.00
_cell.angle_beta   90.00
_cell.angle_gamma   90.00
#
_symmetry.space_group_name_H-M   'P 1'
#
loop_
_entity.id
_entity.type
_entity.pdbx_description
1 polymer ?
#
loop_
_entity_poly.entity_id
_entity_poly.type
_entity_poly.pdbx_seq_one_letter_code
_entity_poly.pdbx_strand_id
1 'polypeptide(L)'
;MLPDAEFAHNSRPHSAIKMSPFYAMMGYEPRGIPHITEVADSPTTEERLKRLQKAREEAAFALEAAQRVIEKRIKDRTPAFKKDQQ
;
A
#
# COMPACT_ATOMS: atom_id res chain seq x y z
N MET A 1 10.80 -16.81 -24.67
CA MET A 1 9.56 -16.41 -25.36
C MET A 1 8.84 -17.54 -26.11
N LEU A 2 9.37 -18.76 -26.20
CA LEU A 2 8.64 -19.89 -26.81
C LEU A 2 7.40 -20.34 -25.99
N PRO A 3 7.47 -20.48 -24.65
CA PRO A 3 6.32 -20.94 -23.86
C PRO A 3 5.11 -20.00 -23.93
N ASP A 4 5.36 -18.68 -23.95
CA ASP A 4 4.30 -17.68 -24.03
C ASP A 4 3.60 -17.69 -25.40
N ALA A 5 4.37 -17.93 -26.47
CA ALA A 5 3.84 -18.05 -27.82
C ALA A 5 3.00 -19.33 -28.00
N GLU A 6 3.47 -20.46 -27.46
CA GLU A 6 2.72 -21.72 -27.44
C GLU A 6 1.42 -21.59 -26.65
N PHE A 7 1.47 -20.96 -25.47
CA PHE A 7 0.29 -20.69 -24.65
C PHE A 7 -0.71 -19.80 -25.40
N ALA A 8 -0.26 -18.68 -25.97
CA ALA A 8 -1.12 -17.77 -26.72
C ALA A 8 -1.74 -18.44 -27.96
N HIS A 9 -0.99 -19.33 -28.63
CA HIS A 9 -1.48 -20.09 -29.76
C HIS A 9 -2.59 -21.07 -29.33
N ASN A 10 -2.35 -21.83 -28.27
CA ASN A 10 -3.28 -22.86 -27.77
C ASN A 10 -4.51 -22.30 -27.04
N SER A 11 -4.48 -21.02 -26.65
CA SER A 11 -5.64 -20.31 -26.09
C SER A 11 -6.56 -19.68 -27.13
N ARG A 12 -6.15 -19.61 -28.40
CA ARG A 12 -6.98 -18.99 -29.45
C ARG A 12 -7.95 -20.00 -30.06
N PRO A 13 -9.23 -19.62 -30.28
CA PRO A 13 -10.16 -20.46 -31.01
C PRO A 13 -9.65 -20.77 -32.42
N HIS A 14 -9.51 -22.05 -32.74
CA HIS A 14 -9.07 -22.47 -34.07
C HIS A 14 -10.26 -22.46 -35.05
N SER A 15 -10.00 -22.06 -36.30
CA SER A 15 -11.04 -21.84 -37.32
C SER A 15 -11.91 -23.06 -37.62
N ALA A 16 -11.34 -24.27 -37.50
CA ALA A 16 -12.01 -25.55 -37.77
C ALA A 16 -12.96 -26.01 -36.64
N ILE A 17 -12.52 -25.93 -35.38
CA ILE A 17 -13.25 -26.46 -34.21
C ILE A 17 -14.02 -25.37 -33.44
N LYS A 18 -13.80 -24.09 -33.78
CA LYS A 18 -14.42 -22.91 -33.15
C LYS A 18 -14.19 -22.79 -31.63
N MET A 19 -13.25 -23.56 -31.09
CA MET A 19 -12.80 -23.53 -29.70
C MET A 19 -11.28 -23.57 -29.63
N SER A 20 -10.70 -23.21 -28.49
CA SER A 20 -9.26 -23.27 -28.30
C SER A 20 -8.79 -24.74 -28.20
N PRO A 21 -7.58 -25.08 -28.67
CA PRO A 21 -6.97 -26.37 -28.41
C PRO A 21 -6.97 -26.77 -26.93
N PHE A 22 -6.74 -25.81 -26.03
CA PHE A 22 -6.80 -26.09 -24.60
C PHE A 22 -8.19 -26.49 -24.12
N TYR A 23 -9.23 -25.78 -24.55
CA TYR A 23 -10.60 -26.11 -24.18
C TYR A 23 -11.02 -27.47 -24.73
N ALA A 24 -10.64 -27.76 -25.98
CA ALA A 24 -10.94 -29.05 -26.61
C ALA A 24 -10.29 -30.23 -25.86
N MET A 25 -9.09 -30.05 -25.33
CA MET A 25 -8.34 -31.10 -24.65
C MET A 25 -8.72 -31.24 -23.15
N MET A 26 -8.95 -30.12 -22.47
CA MET A 26 -9.10 -30.09 -21.00
C MET A 26 -10.54 -29.82 -20.53
N GLY A 27 -11.43 -29.36 -21.40
CA GLY A 27 -12.80 -28.97 -21.05
C GLY A 27 -12.92 -27.60 -20.38
N TYR A 28 -11.81 -26.85 -20.25
CA TYR A 28 -11.78 -25.48 -19.73
C TYR A 28 -10.62 -24.69 -20.33
N GLU A 29 -10.70 -23.35 -20.27
CA GLU A 29 -9.61 -22.48 -20.70
C GLU A 29 -8.61 -22.30 -19.54
N PRO A 30 -7.35 -22.76 -19.66
CA PRO A 30 -6.35 -22.60 -18.62
C PRO A 30 -6.02 -21.11 -18.47
N ARG A 31 -5.83 -20.67 -17.23
CA ARG A 31 -5.33 -19.32 -16.96
C ARG A 31 -3.82 -19.39 -16.91
N GLY A 32 -3.15 -18.57 -17.72
CA GLY A 32 -1.71 -18.40 -17.63
C GLY A 32 -1.38 -17.94 -16.22
N ILE A 33 -0.55 -18.70 -15.51
CA ILE A 33 0.00 -18.23 -14.24
C ILE A 33 0.90 -17.05 -14.63
N PRO A 34 0.59 -15.81 -14.20
CA PRO A 34 1.49 -14.71 -14.47
C PRO A 34 2.86 -15.11 -13.94
N HIS A 35 3.92 -14.85 -14.71
CA HIS A 35 5.28 -15.02 -14.23
C HIS A 35 5.32 -14.38 -12.85
N ILE A 36 5.70 -15.16 -11.82
CA ILE A 36 5.73 -14.67 -10.44
C ILE A 36 6.51 -13.37 -10.52
N THR A 37 5.82 -12.24 -10.37
CA THR A 37 6.47 -10.94 -10.34
C THR A 37 7.51 -11.09 -9.25
N GLU A 38 8.76 -10.92 -9.63
CA GLU A 38 9.93 -11.03 -8.78
C GLU A 38 9.60 -10.43 -7.40
N VAL A 39 10.04 -11.13 -6.34
CA VAL A 39 9.83 -10.77 -4.93
C VAL A 39 9.76 -9.25 -4.82
N ALA A 40 8.55 -8.72 -4.60
CA ALA A 40 8.35 -7.29 -4.69
C ALA A 40 9.34 -6.61 -3.72
N ASP A 41 10.17 -5.69 -4.22
CA ASP A 41 11.04 -4.83 -3.39
C ASP A 41 10.24 -3.97 -2.39
N SER A 42 8.90 -4.00 -2.51
CA SER A 42 8.01 -3.45 -1.51
C SER A 42 8.19 -4.20 -0.19
N PRO A 43 8.41 -3.48 0.93
CA PRO A 43 8.36 -4.09 2.24
C PRO A 43 7.04 -4.85 2.42
N THR A 44 7.11 -5.97 3.13
CA THR A 44 5.94 -6.77 3.46
C THR A 44 4.89 -5.91 4.15
N THR A 45 3.63 -6.33 4.08
CA THR A 45 2.52 -5.65 4.75
C THR A 45 2.80 -5.44 6.25
N GLU A 46 3.43 -6.42 6.89
CA GLU A 46 3.84 -6.37 8.29
C GLU A 46 4.93 -5.32 8.56
N GLU A 47 5.99 -5.30 7.73
CA GLU A 47 7.05 -4.30 7.86
C GLU A 47 6.52 -2.88 7.66
N ARG A 48 5.63 -2.69 6.68
CA ARG A 48 4.97 -1.41 6.44
C ARG A 48 4.14 -0.99 7.65
N LEU A 49 3.38 -1.90 8.25
CA LEU A 49 2.58 -1.63 9.44
C LEU A 49 3.46 -1.21 10.62
N LYS A 50 4.56 -1.92 10.86
CA LYS A 50 5.52 -1.59 11.93
C LYS A 50 6.13 -0.20 11.75
N ARG A 51 6.51 0.18 10.52
CA ARG A 51 7.03 1.51 10.20
C ARG A 51 5.99 2.60 10.47
N LEU A 52 4.73 2.38 10.09
CA LEU A 52 3.65 3.32 10.34
C LEU A 52 3.36 3.51 11.83
N GLN A 53 3.37 2.43 12.62
CA GLN A 53 3.20 2.50 14.07
C GLN A 53 4.30 3.34 14.72
N LYS A 54 5.56 3.08 14.37
CA LYS A 54 6.72 3.86 14.86
C LYS A 54 6.61 5.34 14.51
N ALA A 55 6.27 5.66 13.25
CA ALA A 55 6.10 7.05 12.81
C ALA A 55 4.96 7.76 13.57
N ARG A 56 3.87 7.05 13.87
CA ARG A 56 2.76 7.57 14.67
C ARG A 56 3.18 7.88 16.11
N GLU A 57 3.93 6.99 16.74
CA GLU A 57 4.43 7.17 18.11
C GLU A 57 5.39 8.37 18.19
N GLU A 58 6.32 8.47 17.24
CA GLU A 58 7.25 9.60 17.16
C GLU A 58 6.52 10.94 16.97
N ALA A 59 5.51 10.97 16.09
CA ALA A 59 4.68 12.15 15.88
C ALA A 59 3.88 12.53 17.14
N ALA A 60 3.32 11.55 17.86
CA ALA A 60 2.59 11.80 19.10
C ALA A 60 3.49 12.41 20.19
N PHE A 61 4.70 11.87 20.35
CA PHE A 61 5.68 12.41 21.30
C PHE A 61 6.12 13.84 20.95
N ALA A 62 6.39 14.10 19.66
CA ALA A 62 6.77 15.42 19.19
C ALA A 62 5.66 16.46 19.43
N LEU A 63 4.40 16.07 19.19
CA LEU A 63 3.24 16.92 19.44
C LEU A 63 3.08 17.24 20.93
N GLU A 64 3.22 16.25 21.81
CA GLU A 64 3.15 16.46 23.25
C GLU A 64 4.25 17.42 23.74
N ALA A 65 5.48 17.24 23.24
CA ALA A 65 6.59 18.14 23.55
C ALA A 65 6.30 19.58 23.09
N ALA A 66 5.79 19.74 21.86
CA ALA A 66 5.41 21.04 21.32
C ALA A 66 4.30 21.71 22.16
N GLN A 67 3.29 20.96 22.57
CA GLN A 67 2.21 21.46 23.44
C GLN A 67 2.76 22.00 24.77
N ARG A 68 3.66 21.26 25.42
CA ARG A 68 4.29 21.70 26.69
C ARG A 68 5.11 22.98 26.52
N VAL A 69 5.82 23.13 25.40
CA VAL A 69 6.57 24.36 25.09
C VAL A 69 5.65 25.56 24.90
N ILE A 70 4.54 25.36 24.17
CA ILE A 70 3.54 26.40 23.94
C ILE A 70 2.89 26.82 25.27
N GLU A 71 2.50 25.86 26.12
CA GLU A 71 1.88 26.14 27.41
C GLU A 71 2.78 26.99 28.31
N LYS A 72 4.07 26.64 28.42
CA LYS A 72 5.06 27.44 29.16
C LYS A 72 5.15 28.85 28.62
N ARG A 73 5.27 28.99 27.29
CA ARG A 73 5.38 30.30 26.64
C ARG A 73 4.14 31.18 26.87
N ILE A 74 2.94 30.59 26.85
CA ILE A 74 1.70 31.32 27.13
C ILE A 74 1.68 31.80 28.58
N LYS A 75 2.04 30.95 29.54
CA LYS A 75 2.13 31.34 30.97
C LYS A 75 3.13 32.48 31.18
N ASP A 76 4.28 32.44 30.51
CA ASP A 76 5.33 33.47 30.66
C ASP A 76 4.98 34.81 29.99
N ARG A 77 4.20 34.82 28.89
CA ARG A 77 3.89 36.02 28.10
C ARG A 77 2.53 36.66 28.38
N THR A 78 1.64 35.99 29.11
CA THR A 78 0.28 36.51 29.35
C THR A 78 0.22 37.11 30.75
N PRO A 79 0.34 38.44 30.93
CA PRO A 79 0.11 39.04 32.23
C PRO A 79 -1.34 38.80 32.67
N ALA A 80 -1.56 38.55 33.97
CA ALA A 80 -2.89 38.45 34.53
C ALA A 80 -3.67 39.74 34.25
N PHE A 81 -4.82 39.63 33.59
CA PHE A 81 -5.70 40.77 33.34
C PHE A 81 -6.16 41.35 34.68
N LYS A 82 -5.77 42.60 34.97
CA LYS A 82 -6.28 43.36 36.11
C LYS A 82 -7.49 44.16 35.63
N LYS A 83 -8.65 43.93 36.27
CA LYS A 83 -9.95 44.51 35.90
C LYS A 83 -10.07 46.02 36.22
N ASP A 84 -9.04 46.65 36.77
CA ASP A 84 -9.16 47.95 37.43
C ASP A 84 -8.53 49.11 36.62
N GLN A 85 -8.63 49.09 35.29
CA GLN A 85 -8.32 50.27 34.47
C GLN A 85 -9.61 50.86 33.88
N GLN A 86 -9.99 51.99 34.47
CA GLN A 86 -11.08 52.94 34.20
C GLN A 86 -12.40 52.70 34.94
#